data_AF-A0A433P7Y0-F1
#
_entry.id   AF-A0A433P7Y0-F1
#
_cell.length_a   1.000
_cell.length_b   1.000
_cell.length_c   1.000
_cell.angle_alpha   90.00
_cell.angle_beta   90.00
_cell.angle_gamma   90.00
#
_symmetry.space_group_name_H-M   'P 1'
#
loop_
_entity.id
_entity.type
_entity.pdbx_description
1 polymer ?
#
loop_
_entity_poly.entity_id
_entity_poly.type
_entity_poly.pdbx_seq_one_letter_code
_entity_poly.pdbx_strand_id
1 'polypeptide(L)'
;MTAYQSVARVYANVNQSMQREYWDYDTLQVQWGYVLVDRESCTPSPLPVQLHNYEIIRKVGRGKYSEVFEGVNVVNGEKCVIKVLKPVKKKKIKREIKILQNLAGGPNIVGLLDVVRDPQAFVS
;
A
#
# COMPACT_ATOMS: atom_id res chain seq x y z
N MET A 1 -17.81 -17.57 -33.38
CA MET A 1 -18.43 -18.03 -32.11
C MET A 1 -18.72 -16.81 -31.27
N THR A 2 -19.99 -16.53 -30.98
CA THR A 2 -20.37 -15.50 -30.02
C THR A 2 -20.13 -16.04 -28.61
N ALA A 3 -19.31 -15.36 -27.83
CA ALA A 3 -19.09 -15.73 -26.44
C ALA A 3 -20.39 -15.55 -25.65
N TYR A 4 -20.82 -16.57 -24.92
CA TYR A 4 -21.96 -16.46 -24.02
C TYR A 4 -21.63 -15.51 -22.86
N GLN A 5 -22.59 -14.64 -22.53
CA GLN A 5 -22.44 -13.70 -21.43
C GLN A 5 -22.60 -14.44 -20.09
N SER A 6 -21.63 -14.26 -19.20
CA SER A 6 -21.66 -14.80 -17.84
C SER A 6 -21.80 -13.65 -16.84
N VAL A 7 -22.72 -13.80 -15.88
CA VAL A 7 -23.00 -12.82 -14.82
C VAL A 7 -22.94 -13.54 -13.47
N ALA A 8 -22.39 -12.86 -12.46
CA ALA A 8 -22.32 -13.42 -11.11
C ALA A 8 -23.72 -13.71 -10.54
N ARG A 9 -23.92 -14.87 -9.91
CA ARG A 9 -25.21 -15.24 -9.31
C ARG A 9 -25.59 -14.38 -8.09
N VAL A 10 -24.58 -13.86 -7.39
CA VAL A 10 -24.74 -13.00 -6.20
C VAL A 10 -23.82 -11.80 -6.33
N TYR A 11 -24.22 -10.68 -5.72
CA TYR A 11 -23.47 -9.42 -5.71
C TYR A 11 -23.17 -8.79 -7.08
N ALA A 12 -23.84 -9.22 -8.15
CA ALA A 12 -23.57 -8.81 -9.53
C ALA A 12 -23.53 -7.28 -9.73
N ASN A 13 -24.41 -6.56 -9.02
CA ASN A 13 -24.65 -5.13 -9.21
C ASN A 13 -24.22 -4.27 -8.02
N VAL A 14 -23.50 -4.82 -7.03
CA VAL A 14 -23.14 -4.08 -5.81
C VAL A 14 -22.36 -2.79 -6.13
N ASN A 15 -21.41 -2.85 -7.07
CA ASN A 15 -20.66 -1.66 -7.47
C ASN A 15 -21.54 -0.61 -8.18
N GLN A 16 -22.64 -1.00 -8.82
CA GLN A 16 -23.55 -0.07 -9.50
C GLN A 16 -24.41 0.71 -8.51
N SER A 17 -24.72 0.12 -7.34
CA SER A 17 -25.42 0.81 -6.26
C SER A 17 -24.51 1.70 -5.40
N MET A 18 -23.19 1.62 -5.59
CA MET A 18 -22.22 2.44 -4.86
C MET A 18 -21.88 3.71 -5.64
N GLN A 19 -21.46 4.75 -4.92
CA GLN A 19 -20.91 5.97 -5.53
C GLN A 19 -19.69 5.62 -6.41
N ARG A 20 -19.44 6.42 -7.46
CA ARG A 20 -18.38 6.15 -8.45
C ARG A 20 -17.01 6.02 -7.76
N GLU A 21 -16.77 6.84 -6.75
CA GLU A 21 -15.56 6.89 -5.93
C GLU A 21 -15.27 5.57 -5.20
N TYR A 22 -16.24 4.67 -5.05
CA TYR A 22 -16.05 3.36 -4.44
C TYR A 22 -15.22 2.43 -5.33
N TRP A 23 -15.51 2.38 -6.63
CA TRP A 23 -14.91 1.41 -7.56
C TRP A 23 -13.98 2.05 -8.59
N ASP A 24 -14.10 3.35 -8.85
CA ASP A 24 -13.23 4.08 -9.77
C ASP A 24 -11.89 4.43 -9.10
N TYR A 25 -11.04 3.42 -8.96
CA TYR A 25 -9.71 3.60 -8.39
C TYR A 25 -8.75 4.39 -9.29
N ASP A 26 -9.10 4.67 -10.55
CA ASP A 26 -8.23 5.47 -11.43
C ASP A 26 -8.17 6.94 -10.96
N THR A 27 -9.27 7.44 -10.42
CA THR A 27 -9.42 8.80 -9.88
C THR A 27 -8.97 8.94 -8.43
N LEU A 28 -8.66 7.84 -7.73
CA LEU A 28 -8.16 7.85 -6.36
C LEU A 28 -6.92 8.77 -6.21
N GLN A 29 -7.02 9.72 -5.29
CA GLN A 29 -5.89 10.53 -4.82
C GLN A 29 -5.32 9.87 -3.56
N VAL A 30 -4.09 9.35 -3.66
CA VAL A 30 -3.40 8.68 -2.56
C VAL A 30 -2.65 9.73 -1.76
N GLN A 31 -2.92 9.81 -0.46
CA GLN A 31 -2.08 10.52 0.50
C GLN A 31 -0.87 9.64 0.79
N TRP A 32 0.33 10.15 0.53
CA TRP A 32 1.57 9.40 0.68
C TRP A 32 2.28 9.82 1.97
N GLY A 33 2.57 8.85 2.85
CA GLY A 33 3.61 8.98 3.87
C GLY A 33 5.01 8.77 3.27
N TYR A 34 6.05 8.99 4.07
CA TYR A 34 7.45 8.87 3.67
C TYR A 34 8.16 7.77 4.47
N VAL A 35 9.08 7.03 3.85
CA VAL A 35 9.92 5.99 4.50
C VAL A 35 11.39 6.26 4.17
N LEU A 36 12.27 6.16 5.17
CA LEU A 36 13.71 6.06 4.94
C LEU A 36 14.12 4.61 4.80
N VAL A 37 15.07 4.37 3.90
CA VAL A 37 15.80 3.11 3.81
C VAL A 37 17.29 3.44 3.86
N ASP A 38 17.77 4.04 4.94
CA ASP A 38 19.21 4.21 5.11
C ASP A 38 19.83 2.95 5.71
N ARG A 39 20.81 2.39 4.99
CA ARG A 39 21.67 1.30 5.48
C ARG A 39 23.03 1.77 6.00
N GLU A 40 23.32 3.06 5.96
CA GLU A 40 24.63 3.58 6.36
C GLU A 40 24.46 5.01 6.89
N SER A 41 24.45 5.21 8.21
CA SER A 41 25.17 6.32 8.89
C SER A 41 24.63 6.59 10.30
N CYS A 42 25.44 6.21 11.30
CA CYS A 42 25.43 6.88 12.59
C CYS A 42 26.06 8.27 12.42
N THR A 43 25.28 9.35 12.37
CA THR A 43 25.66 10.65 12.95
C THR A 43 24.43 11.54 13.19
N PRO A 44 24.34 12.22 14.35
CA PRO A 44 23.18 13.05 14.70
C PRO A 44 23.29 14.44 14.06
N SER A 45 22.28 14.84 13.27
CA SER A 45 22.13 16.20 12.73
C SER A 45 21.03 16.97 13.48
N PRO A 46 21.20 18.27 13.81
CA PRO A 46 20.38 19.00 14.77
C PRO A 46 19.22 19.83 14.16
N LEU A 47 18.54 19.35 13.10
CA LEU A 47 17.34 20.02 12.55
C LEU A 47 16.25 18.99 12.21
N PRO A 48 14.97 19.20 12.61
CA PRO A 48 13.94 18.18 12.52
C PRO A 48 13.33 18.17 11.12
N VAL A 49 13.71 17.20 10.30
CA VAL A 49 12.83 16.68 9.26
C VAL A 49 12.57 15.23 9.63
N GLN A 50 11.59 14.98 10.49
CA GLN A 50 11.09 13.63 10.76
C GLN A 50 9.98 13.33 9.74
N LEU A 51 10.34 12.59 8.70
CA LEU A 51 9.40 12.01 7.73
C LEU A 51 9.64 10.47 7.71
N HIS A 52 9.78 9.87 8.90
CA HIS A 52 10.51 8.62 9.15
C HIS A 52 9.69 7.58 9.94
N ASN A 53 8.38 7.45 9.71
CA ASN A 53 7.52 6.72 10.64
C ASN A 53 7.78 5.20 10.70
N TYR A 54 8.53 4.60 9.76
CA TYR A 54 8.75 3.15 9.75
C TYR A 54 10.21 2.78 9.52
N GLU A 55 10.66 1.78 10.28
CA GLU A 55 11.98 1.15 10.15
C GLU A 55 11.84 -0.31 9.70
N ILE A 56 12.65 -0.73 8.73
CA ILE A 56 12.70 -2.13 8.26
C ILE A 56 13.62 -2.94 9.18
N ILE A 57 13.09 -4.00 9.78
CA ILE A 57 13.85 -4.91 10.66
C ILE A 57 14.49 -6.03 9.83
N ARG A 58 13.66 -6.80 9.11
CA ARG A 58 14.13 -7.93 8.31
C ARG A 58 13.19 -8.28 7.19
N LYS A 59 13.73 -8.90 6.14
CA LYS A 59 12.92 -9.47 5.07
C LYS A 59 12.18 -10.71 5.57
N VAL A 60 10.88 -10.79 5.29
CA VAL A 60 10.03 -11.94 5.65
C VAL A 60 9.51 -12.69 4.43
N GLY A 61 9.53 -12.07 3.25
CA GLY A 61 9.06 -12.74 2.05
C GLY A 61 9.39 -12.01 0.75
N ARG A 62 9.20 -12.74 -0.36
CA ARG A 62 9.34 -12.20 -1.72
C ARG A 62 8.22 -12.77 -2.58
N GLY A 63 7.54 -11.89 -3.30
CA GLY A 63 6.53 -12.24 -4.29
C GLY A 63 6.96 -11.85 -5.71
N LYS A 64 6.12 -12.22 -6.68
CA LYS A 64 6.29 -11.80 -8.08
C LYS A 64 6.34 -10.27 -8.20
N TYR A 65 5.44 -9.57 -7.52
CA TYR A 65 5.24 -8.13 -7.64
C TYR A 65 5.69 -7.30 -6.42
N SER A 66 6.18 -7.94 -5.35
CA SER A 66 6.55 -7.24 -4.11
C SER A 66 7.65 -7.93 -3.33
N GLU A 67 8.23 -7.19 -2.40
CA GLU A 67 9.08 -7.68 -1.33
C GLU A 67 8.43 -7.31 0.00
N VAL A 68 8.50 -8.20 0.99
CA VAL A 68 7.78 -8.06 2.25
C VAL A 68 8.77 -8.10 3.40
N PHE A 69 8.62 -7.15 4.32
CA PHE A 69 9.51 -6.96 5.46
C PHE A 69 8.71 -6.88 6.76
N GLU A 70 9.29 -7.38 7.84
CA GLU A 70 8.90 -7.00 9.20
C GLU A 70 9.51 -5.62 9.48
N GLY A 71 8.74 -4.74 10.11
CA GLY A 71 9.19 -3.42 10.53
C GLY A 71 8.51 -2.98 11.81
N VAL A 72 8.84 -1.76 12.23
CA VAL A 72 8.22 -1.10 13.39
C VAL A 72 7.83 0.32 13.00
N ASN A 73 6.68 0.78 13.46
CA ASN A 73 6.32 2.17 13.43
C ASN A 73 7.06 2.89 14.57
N VAL A 74 8.02 3.75 14.24
CA VAL A 74 8.90 4.38 15.24
C VAL A 74 8.19 5.45 16.07
N VAL A 75 7.01 5.92 15.64
CA VAL A 75 6.21 6.92 16.37
C VAL A 75 5.53 6.30 17.58
N ASN A 76 5.06 5.06 17.46
CA ASN A 76 4.29 4.38 18.51
C ASN A 76 4.90 3.05 18.98
N GLY A 77 5.99 2.59 18.36
CA GLY A 77 6.69 1.35 18.68
C GLY A 77 5.96 0.08 18.21
N GLU A 78 4.88 0.19 17.43
CA GLU A 78 4.08 -0.95 17.02
C GLU A 78 4.72 -1.71 15.85
N LYS A 79 4.74 -3.04 15.94
CA LYS A 79 5.21 -3.89 14.84
C LYS A 79 4.25 -3.84 13.65
N CYS A 80 4.81 -3.79 12.45
CA CYS A 80 4.04 -3.78 11.21
C CYS A 80 4.68 -4.65 10.12
N VAL A 81 3.93 -4.86 9.04
CA VAL A 81 4.42 -5.49 7.81
C VAL A 81 4.54 -4.44 6.73
N ILE A 82 5.74 -4.28 6.17
CA ILE A 82 6.03 -3.34 5.10
C ILE A 82 6.09 -4.10 3.78
N LYS A 83 5.16 -3.81 2.86
CA LYS A 83 5.11 -4.42 1.53
C LYS A 83 5.60 -3.42 0.48
N VAL A 84 6.83 -3.61 0.02
CA VAL A 84 7.43 -2.79 -1.04
C VAL A 84 6.99 -3.34 -2.40
N LEU A 85 6.34 -2.51 -3.20
CA LEU A 85 5.93 -2.88 -4.56
C LEU A 85 7.09 -2.72 -5.53
N LYS A 86 7.34 -3.73 -6.35
CA LYS A 86 8.25 -3.61 -7.50
C LYS A 86 7.68 -2.58 -8.50
N PRO A 87 8.49 -2.07 -9.45
CA PRO A 87 7.99 -1.18 -10.49
C PRO A 87 6.77 -1.76 -11.21
N VAL A 88 5.61 -1.13 -11.01
CA VAL A 88 4.33 -1.53 -11.59
C VAL A 88 3.53 -0.30 -12.02
N LYS A 89 2.59 -0.48 -12.95
CA LYS A 89 1.71 0.60 -13.42
C LYS A 89 0.95 1.24 -12.24
N LYS A 90 0.94 2.57 -12.15
CA LYS A 90 0.23 3.33 -11.09
C LYS A 90 -1.22 2.87 -10.88
N LYS A 91 -1.93 2.54 -11.96
CA LYS A 91 -3.29 1.96 -11.93
C LYS A 91 -3.42 0.70 -11.07
N LYS A 92 -2.42 -0.20 -11.11
CA LYS A 92 -2.41 -1.41 -10.28
C LYS A 92 -2.23 -1.09 -8.79
N ILE A 93 -1.37 -0.10 -8.49
CA ILE A 93 -1.12 0.37 -7.12
C ILE A 93 -2.40 0.99 -6.54
N LYS A 94 -3.01 1.93 -7.27
CA LYS A 94 -4.26 2.57 -6.84
C LYS A 94 -5.38 1.56 -6.61
N ARG A 95 -5.50 0.56 -7.48
CA ARG A 95 -6.50 -0.51 -7.33
C ARG A 95 -6.31 -1.29 -6.04
N GLU A 96 -5.08 -1.68 -5.72
CA GLU A 96 -4.79 -2.44 -4.50
C GLU A 96 -5.08 -1.62 -3.23
N ILE A 97 -4.63 -0.36 -3.20
CA ILE A 97 -4.94 0.57 -2.09
C ILE A 97 -6.45 0.74 -1.92
N LYS A 98 -7.17 1.00 -3.02
CA LYS A 98 -8.62 1.28 -2.95
C LYS A 98 -9.41 0.09 -2.41
N ILE A 99 -9.07 -1.12 -2.86
CA ILE A 99 -9.73 -2.35 -2.39
C ILE A 99 -9.46 -2.54 -0.89
N LEU A 100 -8.22 -2.36 -0.43
CA LEU A 100 -7.89 -2.48 0.99
C LEU A 100 -8.58 -1.42 1.86
N GLN A 101 -8.67 -0.17 1.38
CA GLN A 101 -9.41 0.90 2.06
C GLN A 101 -10.90 0.56 2.18
N ASN A 102 -11.52 0.07 1.11
CA ASN A 102 -12.95 -0.28 1.11
C ASN A 102 -13.26 -1.48 2.02
N LEU A 103 -12.31 -2.39 2.22
CA LEU A 103 -12.48 -3.61 3.00
C LEU A 103 -11.97 -3.49 4.44
N ALA A 104 -11.45 -2.33 4.83
CA ALA A 104 -10.92 -2.08 6.16
C ALA A 104 -12.00 -2.33 7.25
N GLY A 105 -11.61 -3.01 8.33
CA GLY A 105 -12.53 -3.41 9.41
C GLY A 105 -13.38 -4.65 9.10
N GLY A 106 -13.28 -5.21 7.88
CA GLY A 106 -13.96 -6.45 7.53
C GLY A 106 -13.40 -7.67 8.27
N PRO A 107 -14.21 -8.71 8.51
CA PRO A 107 -13.78 -9.89 9.26
C PRO A 107 -12.67 -10.64 8.53
N ASN A 108 -11.56 -10.87 9.23
CA ASN A 108 -10.39 -11.59 8.72
C ASN A 108 -9.71 -10.92 7.49
N ILE A 109 -9.89 -9.60 7.32
CA ILE A 109 -9.22 -8.82 6.28
C ILE A 109 -8.08 -8.01 6.90
N VAL A 110 -6.90 -8.06 6.28
CA VAL A 110 -5.75 -7.27 6.74
C VAL A 110 -6.03 -5.77 6.60
N GLY A 111 -5.79 -5.02 7.67
CA GLY A 111 -5.88 -3.56 7.66
C GLY A 111 -4.72 -2.93 6.92
N LEU A 112 -5.01 -1.97 6.04
CA LEU A 112 -4.01 -1.07 5.48
C LEU A 112 -3.81 0.08 6.47
N LEU A 113 -2.67 0.09 7.15
CA LEU A 113 -2.34 1.10 8.16
C LEU A 113 -1.92 2.43 7.52
N ASP A 114 -1.09 2.36 6.48
CA ASP A 114 -0.51 3.53 5.83
C ASP A 114 -0.05 3.19 4.41
N VAL A 115 0.13 4.22 3.57
CA VAL A 115 0.69 4.13 2.24
C VAL A 115 1.85 5.09 2.12
N VAL A 116 3.05 4.56 1.94
CA VAL A 116 4.29 5.32 1.96
C VAL A 116 5.02 5.26 0.62
N ARG A 117 5.86 6.26 0.37
CA ARG A 117 6.82 6.29 -0.75
C ARG A 117 8.22 6.54 -0.25
N ASP A 118 9.16 5.86 -0.89
CA ASP A 118 10.57 6.20 -0.81
C ASP A 118 10.84 7.42 -1.71
N PRO A 119 11.27 8.56 -1.15
CA PRO A 119 11.58 9.75 -1.92
C PRO A 119 12.82 9.59 -2.82
N GLN A 120 13.71 8.64 -2.53
CA GLN A 120 14.96 8.42 -3.28
C GLN A 120 14.80 7.46 -4.46
N ALA A 121 13.69 6.70 -4.53
CA ALA A 121 13.43 5.71 -5.58
C ALA A 121 13.19 6.29 -6.99
N PHE A 122 13.29 7.62 -7.18
CA PHE A 122 13.13 8.29 -8.49
C PHE A 122 14.45 8.55 -9.22
N VAL A 123 15.61 8.14 -8.69
CA VAL A 123 16.91 8.32 -9.34
C VAL A 123 17.42 6.99 -9.90
N SER A 124 17.05 6.68 -11.14
CA SER A 124 17.75 5.75 -12.04
C SER A 124 17.37 6.00 -13.49
#